data_AF-A0A2T6BNY8-F1
#
_entry.id   AF-A0A2T6BNY8-F1
#
_cell.length_a   1.000
_cell.length_b   1.000
_cell.length_c   1.000
_cell.angle_alpha   90.00
_cell.angle_beta   90.00
_cell.angle_gamma   90.00
#
_symmetry.space_group_name_H-M   'P 1'
#
loop_
_entity.id
_entity.type
_entity.pdbx_description
1 polymer ?
#
loop_
_entity_poly.entity_id
_entity_poly.type
_entity_poly.pdbx_seq_one_letter_code
_entity_poly.pdbx_strand_id
1 'polypeptide(L)'
;MSDLSRIEAELSKLTRDLGEFLLLPPCDRSTPGFAKIWRPISRYRVALRTALRERGSALANPGANRGSGTEIERQMAFNAASRRLRLWSRIEDMVNKQIMPDRRSLMPPEEEFMSGAHNHYVNHLYSALHTLALPSAEALKIRIADAHPDIALPATHFEALMNAAFRICRAQRREQPPRFLDVGCGGGTKVFAALPFFKESHGLENNPSQAAVAAAVLERLDAPRAKVIEGDARAFAEYSDYDVIYFFRPIKDPDGLRDMEDRIMAQARPGTILIAPYNGFSAERDDMRCSMIVPTMYVVGMGPTQVETLRQRAELIGTEVPAHDAELDASLGYWRPVVAASSQNGYAL
;
A
#
# COMPACT_ATOMS: atom_id res chain seq x y z
N MET A 1 -40.13 0.72 9.85
CA MET A 1 -38.66 0.81 9.86
C MET A 1 -38.23 1.17 11.28
N SER A 2 -37.32 0.42 11.90
CA SER A 2 -36.93 0.68 13.30
C SER A 2 -36.14 1.99 13.44
N ASP A 3 -36.17 2.64 14.61
CA ASP A 3 -35.37 3.84 14.87
C ASP A 3 -33.88 3.62 14.59
N LEU A 4 -33.36 2.44 14.94
CA LEU A 4 -32.00 2.02 14.63
C LEU A 4 -31.71 2.04 13.11
N SER A 5 -32.63 1.49 12.31
CA SER A 5 -32.49 1.47 10.85
C SER A 5 -32.49 2.87 10.24
N ARG A 6 -33.31 3.78 10.78
CA ARG A 6 -33.33 5.18 10.36
C ARG A 6 -32.01 5.88 10.69
N ILE A 7 -31.47 5.67 11.89
CA ILE A 7 -30.18 6.23 12.31
C ILE A 7 -29.05 5.72 11.41
N GLU A 8 -28.99 4.41 11.13
CA GLU A 8 -27.95 3.84 10.26
C GLU A 8 -28.06 4.34 8.80
N ALA A 9 -29.27 4.58 8.30
CA ALA A 9 -29.47 5.15 6.97
C ALA A 9 -28.94 6.59 6.87
N GLU A 10 -29.24 7.44 7.87
CA GLU A 10 -28.71 8.80 7.94
C GLU A 10 -27.18 8.82 8.11
N LEU A 11 -26.64 7.97 8.98
CA LEU A 11 -25.21 7.80 9.13
C LEU A 11 -24.55 7.39 7.81
N SER A 12 -25.16 6.48 7.06
CA SER A 12 -24.63 6.02 5.75
C SER A 12 -24.52 7.14 4.72
N LYS A 13 -25.43 8.13 4.77
CA LYS A 13 -25.34 9.33 3.93
C LYS A 13 -24.19 10.23 4.40
N LEU A 14 -24.17 10.56 5.68
CA LEU A 14 -23.17 11.49 6.24
C LEU A 14 -21.73 10.95 6.14
N THR A 15 -21.53 9.65 6.33
CA THR A 15 -20.20 9.04 6.19
C THR A 15 -19.74 8.96 4.74
N ARG A 16 -20.65 8.95 3.76
CA ARG A 16 -20.30 9.11 2.34
C ARG A 16 -19.78 10.51 2.08
N ASP A 17 -20.48 11.54 2.54
CA ASP A 17 -20.04 12.94 2.42
C ASP A 17 -18.66 13.14 3.09
N LEU A 18 -18.43 12.51 4.25
CA LEU A 18 -17.12 12.51 4.91
C LEU A 18 -16.05 11.76 4.10
N GLY A 19 -16.39 10.61 3.52
CA GLY A 19 -15.50 9.86 2.63
C GLY A 19 -15.06 10.71 1.43
N GLU A 20 -16.01 11.36 0.76
CA GLU A 20 -15.73 12.28 -0.36
C GLU A 20 -14.83 13.44 0.07
N PHE A 21 -15.09 14.04 1.24
CA PHE A 21 -14.21 15.07 1.80
C PHE A 21 -12.79 14.55 2.08
N LEU A 22 -12.64 13.32 2.58
CA LEU A 22 -11.34 12.71 2.83
C LEU A 22 -10.60 12.33 1.53
N LEU A 23 -11.28 12.19 0.39
CA LEU A 23 -10.60 11.98 -0.90
C LEU A 23 -9.91 13.23 -1.43
N LEU A 24 -10.29 14.42 -0.94
CA LEU A 24 -9.58 15.67 -1.26
C LEU A 24 -8.11 15.57 -0.82
N PRO A 25 -7.16 16.14 -1.59
CA PRO A 25 -5.77 16.28 -1.15
C PRO A 25 -5.71 16.92 0.25
N PRO A 26 -4.80 16.49 1.15
CA PRO A 26 -4.72 17.07 2.48
C PRO A 26 -4.59 18.59 2.52
N CYS A 27 -3.89 19.19 1.57
CA CYS A 27 -3.75 20.65 1.44
C CYS A 27 -5.06 21.38 1.09
N ASP A 28 -6.05 20.68 0.56
CA ASP A 28 -7.33 21.25 0.13
C ASP A 28 -8.43 21.06 1.19
N ARG A 29 -8.15 20.30 2.25
CA ARG A 29 -9.09 20.07 3.35
C ARG A 29 -9.12 21.28 4.27
N SER A 30 -10.32 21.80 4.55
CA SER A 30 -10.50 22.88 5.51
C SER A 30 -11.05 22.35 6.84
N THR A 31 -10.47 22.79 7.96
CA THR A 31 -10.97 22.47 9.30
C THR A 31 -12.45 22.88 9.50
N PRO A 32 -12.90 24.07 9.03
CA PRO A 32 -14.32 24.41 9.06
C PRO A 32 -15.20 23.47 8.22
N GLY A 33 -14.73 23.06 7.03
CA GLY A 33 -15.43 22.10 6.17
C GLY A 33 -15.60 20.75 6.85
N PHE A 34 -14.51 20.23 7.45
CA PHE A 34 -14.55 19.02 8.26
C PHE A 34 -15.56 19.13 9.41
N ALA A 35 -15.49 20.22 10.20
CA ALA A 35 -16.38 20.41 11.35
C ALA A 35 -17.87 20.44 10.94
N LYS A 36 -18.19 20.99 9.76
CA LYS A 36 -19.57 21.01 9.22
C LYS A 36 -20.09 19.60 8.94
N ILE A 37 -19.23 18.68 8.48
CA ILE A 37 -19.58 17.28 8.16
C ILE A 37 -19.56 16.39 9.42
N TRP A 38 -18.53 16.54 10.26
CA TRP A 38 -18.31 15.68 11.44
C TRP A 38 -19.33 15.92 12.56
N ARG A 39 -19.74 17.17 12.82
CA ARG A 39 -20.67 17.49 13.91
C ARG A 39 -22.01 16.73 13.81
N PRO A 40 -22.68 16.66 12.64
CA PRO A 40 -23.86 15.81 12.45
C PRO A 40 -23.59 14.33 12.78
N ILE A 41 -22.48 13.76 12.29
CA ILE A 41 -22.09 12.36 12.55
C ILE A 41 -21.96 12.14 14.07
N SER A 42 -21.20 12.97 14.76
CA SER A 42 -20.97 12.86 16.22
C SER A 42 -22.23 12.93 17.07
N ARG A 43 -23.26 13.67 16.64
CA ARG A 43 -24.56 13.69 17.34
C ARG A 43 -25.27 12.35 17.27
N TYR A 44 -25.14 11.62 16.17
CA TYR A 44 -25.73 10.29 16.02
C TYR A 44 -25.08 9.22 16.90
N ARG A 45 -23.86 9.44 17.43
CA ARG A 45 -23.23 8.53 18.39
C ARG A 45 -24.10 8.30 19.62
N VAL A 46 -24.63 9.39 20.19
CA VAL A 46 -25.46 9.35 21.40
C VAL A 46 -26.80 8.68 21.08
N ALA A 47 -27.44 9.09 19.98
CA ALA A 47 -28.71 8.51 19.54
C ALA A 47 -28.60 7.00 19.28
N LEU A 48 -27.53 6.56 18.60
CA LEU A 48 -27.25 5.16 18.34
C LEU A 48 -27.03 4.36 19.64
N ARG A 49 -26.28 4.92 20.59
CA ARG A 49 -26.04 4.29 21.89
C ARG A 49 -27.34 4.12 22.69
N THR A 50 -28.19 5.15 22.70
CA THR A 50 -29.51 5.09 23.36
C THR A 50 -30.41 4.04 22.71
N ALA A 51 -30.55 4.06 21.38
CA ALA A 51 -31.37 3.10 20.64
C ALA A 51 -30.89 1.65 20.84
N LEU A 52 -29.58 1.42 20.90
CA LEU A 52 -29.02 0.10 21.20
C LEU A 52 -29.32 -0.33 22.65
N ARG A 53 -29.20 0.58 23.63
CA ARG A 53 -29.54 0.25 25.02
C ARG A 53 -30.99 -0.18 25.17
N GLU A 54 -31.92 0.56 24.59
CA GLU A 54 -33.35 0.25 24.61
C GLU A 54 -33.65 -1.10 23.94
N ARG A 55 -33.04 -1.35 22.78
CA ARG A 55 -33.21 -2.61 22.04
C ARG A 55 -32.59 -3.80 22.76
N GLY A 56 -31.43 -3.62 23.39
CA GLY A 56 -30.79 -4.66 24.21
C GLY A 56 -31.65 -5.06 25.40
N SER A 57 -32.28 -4.08 26.08
CA SER A 57 -33.25 -4.35 27.15
C SER A 57 -34.50 -5.09 26.66
N ALA A 58 -34.96 -4.80 25.44
CA ALA A 58 -36.09 -5.51 24.84
C ALA A 58 -35.73 -6.96 24.44
N LEU A 59 -34.50 -7.21 23.98
CA LEU A 59 -34.01 -8.56 23.64
C LEU A 59 -33.79 -9.43 24.89
N ALA A 60 -33.41 -8.83 26.02
CA ALA A 60 -33.28 -9.54 27.29
C ALA A 60 -34.63 -9.97 27.90
N ASN A 61 -35.74 -9.37 27.45
CA ASN A 61 -37.10 -9.64 27.95
C ASN A 61 -38.03 -10.09 26.80
N PRO A 62 -37.96 -11.37 26.37
CA PRO A 62 -38.66 -11.85 25.17
C PRO A 62 -40.19 -11.74 25.22
N GLY A 63 -40.80 -11.63 26.41
CA GLY A 63 -42.24 -11.48 26.60
C GLY A 63 -42.85 -10.17 26.07
N ALA A 64 -42.03 -9.17 25.73
CA ALA A 64 -42.51 -7.81 25.45
C ALA A 64 -42.67 -7.45 23.96
N ASN A 65 -42.28 -8.31 22.99
CA ASN A 65 -42.09 -7.81 21.62
C ASN A 65 -42.50 -8.76 20.48
N ARG A 66 -43.80 -8.79 20.14
CA ARG A 66 -44.40 -9.47 18.96
C ARG A 66 -44.18 -8.71 17.64
N GLY A 67 -42.95 -8.27 17.35
CA GLY A 67 -42.61 -7.66 16.07
C GLY A 67 -42.59 -8.68 14.91
N SER A 68 -42.56 -8.18 13.67
CA SER A 68 -42.32 -8.96 12.45
C SER A 68 -40.81 -9.15 12.22
N GLY A 69 -40.36 -10.40 12.06
CA GLY A 69 -38.95 -10.78 11.86
C GLY A 69 -38.50 -11.82 12.88
N THR A 70 -37.63 -12.74 12.48
CA THR A 70 -37.16 -13.80 13.38
C THR A 70 -36.31 -13.20 14.51
N GLU A 71 -36.33 -13.80 15.69
CA GLU A 71 -35.53 -13.35 16.84
C GLU A 71 -34.03 -13.30 16.49
N ILE A 72 -33.58 -14.27 15.69
CA ILE A 72 -32.22 -14.38 15.16
C ILE A 72 -31.84 -13.14 14.34
N GLU A 73 -32.67 -12.71 13.39
CA GLU A 73 -32.42 -11.50 12.58
C GLU A 73 -32.28 -10.25 13.45
N ARG A 74 -33.12 -10.11 14.48
CA ARG A 74 -33.06 -8.96 15.39
C ARG A 74 -31.77 -8.95 16.20
N GLN A 75 -31.34 -10.12 16.68
CA GLN A 75 -30.09 -10.28 17.41
C GLN A 75 -28.87 -10.00 16.53
N MET A 76 -28.88 -10.51 15.28
CA MET A 76 -27.82 -10.25 14.31
C MET A 76 -27.69 -8.76 13.99
N ALA A 77 -28.80 -8.07 13.72
CA ALA A 77 -28.80 -6.63 13.46
C ALA A 77 -28.30 -5.83 14.68
N PHE A 78 -28.73 -6.19 15.89
CA PHE A 78 -28.26 -5.58 17.13
C PHE A 78 -26.75 -5.76 17.34
N ASN A 79 -26.24 -6.99 17.13
CA ASN A 79 -24.83 -7.31 17.25
C ASN A 79 -23.99 -6.53 16.21
N ALA A 80 -24.44 -6.45 14.96
CA ALA A 80 -23.76 -5.71 13.90
C ALA A 80 -23.67 -4.21 14.23
N ALA A 81 -24.77 -3.58 14.62
CA ALA A 81 -24.79 -2.17 15.02
C ALA A 81 -23.93 -1.92 16.27
N SER A 82 -23.93 -2.84 17.23
CA SER A 82 -23.06 -2.76 18.42
C SER A 82 -21.58 -2.86 18.06
N ARG A 83 -21.19 -3.73 17.12
CA ARG A 83 -19.81 -3.81 16.61
C ARG A 83 -19.40 -2.49 15.96
N ARG A 84 -20.25 -1.91 15.09
CA ARG A 84 -19.99 -0.61 14.43
C ARG A 84 -19.84 0.55 15.41
N LEU A 85 -20.64 0.58 16.48
CA LEU A 85 -20.52 1.60 17.52
C LEU A 85 -19.17 1.49 18.27
N ARG A 86 -18.62 0.29 18.44
CA ARG A 86 -17.28 0.10 19.07
C ARG A 86 -16.15 0.64 18.20
N LEU A 87 -16.34 0.70 16.88
CA LEU A 87 -15.34 1.29 15.97
C LEU A 87 -15.25 2.81 16.08
N TRP A 88 -16.20 3.48 16.75
CA TRP A 88 -16.31 4.94 16.75
C TRP A 88 -15.00 5.64 17.12
N SER A 89 -14.36 5.26 18.24
CA SER A 89 -13.14 5.92 18.70
C SER A 89 -11.97 5.72 17.72
N ARG A 90 -11.80 4.51 17.19
CA ARG A 90 -10.75 4.23 16.20
C ARG A 90 -10.97 5.01 14.90
N ILE A 91 -12.21 5.10 14.43
CA ILE A 91 -12.56 5.92 13.26
C ILE A 91 -12.29 7.40 13.54
N GLU A 92 -12.72 7.90 14.70
CA GLU A 92 -12.48 9.29 15.12
C GLU A 92 -10.98 9.61 15.16
N ASP A 93 -10.16 8.75 15.76
CA ASP A 93 -8.71 8.90 15.81
C ASP A 93 -8.09 8.89 14.39
N MET A 94 -8.48 7.93 13.55
CA MET A 94 -8.02 7.79 12.16
C MET A 94 -8.38 9.03 11.32
N VAL A 95 -9.61 9.54 11.45
CA VAL A 95 -10.06 10.74 10.74
C VAL A 95 -9.31 11.97 11.26
N ASN A 96 -9.15 12.14 12.57
CA ASN A 96 -8.46 13.29 13.15
C ASN A 96 -7.00 13.40 12.68
N LYS A 97 -6.27 12.27 12.61
CA LYS A 97 -4.90 12.21 12.05
C LYS A 97 -4.81 12.70 10.59
N GLN A 98 -5.93 12.68 9.84
CA GLN A 98 -6.00 13.06 8.43
C GLN A 98 -6.42 14.51 8.19
N ILE A 99 -7.05 15.17 9.16
CA ILE A 99 -7.51 16.55 9.00
C ILE A 99 -6.33 17.52 9.10
N MET A 100 -5.39 17.22 9.99
CA MET A 100 -4.15 17.97 10.16
C MET A 100 -2.99 16.98 10.17
N PRO A 101 -2.62 16.42 9.01
CA PRO A 101 -1.56 15.43 8.96
C PRO A 101 -0.20 16.08 9.21
N ASP A 102 0.61 15.41 10.01
CA ASP A 102 2.02 15.78 10.15
C ASP A 102 2.77 15.44 8.86
N ARG A 103 3.59 16.38 8.39
CA ARG A 103 4.50 16.14 7.28
C ARG A 103 5.60 15.18 7.75
N ARG A 104 5.65 13.98 7.17
CA ARG A 104 6.68 12.97 7.43
C ARG A 104 7.54 12.76 6.20
N SER A 105 8.86 12.76 6.36
CA SER A 105 9.80 12.43 5.27
C SER A 105 9.39 11.14 4.56
N LEU A 106 9.62 11.06 3.26
CA LEU A 106 9.34 9.85 2.48
C LEU A 106 10.28 8.70 2.86
N MET A 107 11.54 9.02 3.13
CA MET A 107 12.53 8.08 3.62
C MET A 107 12.94 8.46 5.05
N PRO A 108 12.98 7.50 5.99
CA PRO A 108 13.64 7.73 7.27
C PRO A 108 15.14 7.98 7.07
N PRO A 109 15.83 8.60 8.03
CA PRO A 109 17.29 8.63 8.08
C PRO A 109 17.87 7.22 8.02
N GLU A 110 19.03 7.06 7.37
CA GLU A 110 19.69 5.75 7.20
C GLU A 110 19.89 5.01 8.52
N GLU A 111 20.26 5.74 9.57
CA GLU A 111 20.45 5.20 10.92
C GLU A 111 19.20 4.50 11.46
N GLU A 112 18.00 4.99 11.16
CA GLU A 112 16.74 4.45 11.69
C GLU A 112 16.36 3.10 11.10
N PHE A 113 16.77 2.81 9.85
CA PHE A 113 16.47 1.54 9.19
C PHE A 113 17.68 0.60 9.04
N MET A 114 18.90 1.09 9.24
CA MET A 114 20.12 0.28 9.16
C MET A 114 20.68 -0.15 10.52
N SER A 115 20.38 0.59 11.59
CA SER A 115 20.97 0.34 12.92
C SER A 115 19.94 -0.22 13.92
N GLY A 116 20.44 -0.85 15.00
CA GLY A 116 19.61 -1.33 16.11
C GLY A 116 19.27 -2.82 16.04
N ALA A 117 19.10 -3.43 17.23
CA ALA A 117 18.93 -4.87 17.37
C ALA A 117 17.72 -5.44 16.62
N HIS A 118 16.61 -4.70 16.56
CA HIS A 118 15.42 -5.10 15.82
C HIS A 118 15.68 -5.19 14.31
N ASN A 119 16.27 -4.15 13.73
CA ASN A 119 16.58 -4.10 12.30
C ASN A 119 17.59 -5.18 11.91
N HIS A 120 18.61 -5.42 12.75
CA HIS A 120 19.55 -6.54 12.53
C HIS A 120 18.85 -7.89 12.54
N TYR A 121 17.89 -8.10 13.45
CA TYR A 121 17.11 -9.34 13.51
C TYR A 121 16.21 -9.53 12.28
N VAL A 122 15.47 -8.49 11.86
CA VAL A 122 14.63 -8.53 10.66
C VAL A 122 15.47 -8.80 9.41
N ASN A 123 16.59 -8.09 9.25
CA ASN A 123 17.50 -8.30 8.13
C ASN A 123 18.12 -9.70 8.13
N HIS A 124 18.42 -10.26 9.30
CA HIS A 124 18.91 -11.63 9.43
C HIS A 124 17.86 -12.66 9.00
N LEU A 125 16.61 -12.52 9.47
CA LEU A 125 15.50 -13.40 9.06
C LEU A 125 15.25 -13.34 7.55
N TYR A 126 15.22 -12.14 6.97
CA TYR A 126 15.07 -11.97 5.53
C TYR A 126 16.22 -12.56 4.74
N SER A 127 17.46 -12.44 5.22
CA SER A 127 18.62 -13.07 4.59
C SER A 127 18.53 -14.60 4.64
N ALA A 128 18.02 -15.17 5.72
CA ALA A 128 17.76 -16.60 5.83
C ALA A 128 16.66 -17.05 4.85
N LEU A 129 15.53 -16.34 4.79
CA LEU A 129 14.46 -16.60 3.81
C LEU A 129 14.96 -16.47 2.38
N HIS A 130 15.81 -15.47 2.11
CA HIS A 130 16.43 -15.30 0.82
C HIS A 130 17.30 -16.49 0.43
N THR A 131 18.15 -16.94 1.36
CA THR A 131 19.01 -18.11 1.16
C THR A 131 18.19 -19.36 0.85
N LEU A 132 17.03 -19.54 1.51
CA LEU A 132 16.11 -20.64 1.23
C LEU A 132 15.41 -20.52 -0.13
N ALA A 133 15.22 -19.30 -0.63
CA ALA A 133 14.63 -19.01 -1.92
C ALA A 133 15.63 -19.07 -3.09
N LEU A 134 16.93 -19.14 -2.81
CA LEU A 134 17.97 -19.28 -3.84
C LEU A 134 18.11 -20.74 -4.27
N PRO A 135 18.33 -21.02 -5.57
CA PRO A 135 18.73 -22.35 -6.03
C PRO A 135 20.06 -22.78 -5.40
N SER A 136 20.35 -24.08 -5.43
CA SER A 136 21.66 -24.60 -4.99
C SER A 136 22.82 -23.90 -5.70
N ALA A 137 23.99 -23.85 -5.07
CA ALA A 137 25.21 -23.27 -5.65
C ALA A 137 25.61 -23.88 -7.01
N GLU A 138 25.08 -25.06 -7.33
CA GLU A 138 25.28 -25.77 -8.60
C GLU A 138 24.28 -25.31 -9.67
N ALA A 139 23.03 -25.02 -9.32
CA ALA A 139 22.05 -24.39 -10.21
C ALA A 139 22.41 -22.93 -10.54
N LEU A 140 23.07 -22.21 -9.60
CA LEU A 140 23.65 -20.88 -9.83
C LEU A 140 24.84 -20.89 -10.80
N LYS A 141 25.48 -22.04 -11.06
CA LYS A 141 26.61 -22.16 -11.99
C LYS A 141 26.20 -22.28 -13.45
N ILE A 142 24.91 -22.42 -13.77
CA ILE A 142 24.39 -22.24 -15.13
C ILE A 142 24.44 -20.72 -15.42
N ARG A 143 25.65 -20.24 -15.73
CA ARG A 143 25.96 -18.82 -15.89
C ARG A 143 25.45 -18.32 -17.23
N ILE A 144 24.50 -17.39 -17.21
CA ILE A 144 24.52 -16.28 -18.16
C ILE A 144 25.69 -15.39 -17.71
N ALA A 145 26.63 -15.08 -18.61
CA ALA A 145 27.88 -14.39 -18.28
C ALA A 145 27.71 -13.02 -17.57
N ASP A 146 26.52 -12.42 -17.70
CA ASP A 146 26.24 -11.03 -17.32
C ASP A 146 25.46 -10.88 -16.01
N ALA A 147 25.18 -11.97 -15.27
CA ALA A 147 24.46 -11.90 -14.00
C ALA A 147 25.42 -11.67 -12.80
N HIS A 148 25.01 -10.84 -11.84
CA HIS A 148 25.71 -10.68 -10.57
C HIS A 148 25.49 -11.92 -9.67
N PRO A 149 26.47 -12.33 -8.85
CA PRO A 149 26.15 -13.11 -7.65
C PRO A 149 25.24 -12.24 -6.77
N ASP A 150 24.18 -12.85 -6.26
CA ASP A 150 23.09 -12.19 -5.56
C ASP A 150 23.54 -11.08 -4.57
N ILE A 151 23.04 -9.85 -4.79
CA ILE A 151 23.33 -8.67 -3.96
C ILE A 151 22.06 -8.33 -3.16
N ALA A 152 22.02 -8.77 -1.91
CA ALA A 152 20.88 -8.50 -1.04
C ALA A 152 20.88 -7.04 -0.55
N LEU A 153 19.89 -6.26 -0.97
CA LEU A 153 19.52 -5.02 -0.29
C LEU A 153 18.90 -5.37 1.09
N PRO A 154 19.28 -4.70 2.19
CA PRO A 154 18.65 -4.90 3.50
C PRO A 154 17.12 -4.78 3.41
N ALA A 155 16.40 -5.68 4.07
CA ALA A 155 14.94 -5.76 4.00
C ALA A 155 14.26 -4.50 4.56
N THR A 156 14.80 -3.94 5.64
CA THR A 156 14.30 -2.69 6.24
C THR A 156 14.47 -1.49 5.30
N HIS A 157 15.56 -1.45 4.52
CA HIS A 157 15.75 -0.44 3.48
C HIS A 157 14.77 -0.64 2.33
N PHE A 158 14.59 -1.88 1.86
CA PHE A 158 13.59 -2.19 0.84
C PHE A 158 12.17 -1.79 1.28
N GLU A 159 11.78 -2.09 2.52
CA GLU A 159 10.48 -1.71 3.07
C GLU A 159 10.29 -0.18 3.10
N ALA A 160 11.32 0.57 3.51
CA ALA A 160 11.28 2.03 3.46
C ALA A 160 11.05 2.56 2.04
N LEU A 161 11.74 1.99 1.04
CA LEU A 161 11.54 2.33 -0.37
C LEU A 161 10.12 2.00 -0.85
N MET A 162 9.56 0.85 -0.46
CA MET A 162 8.19 0.46 -0.82
C MET A 162 7.16 1.39 -0.17
N ASN A 163 7.35 1.77 1.09
CA ASN A 163 6.48 2.73 1.78
C ASN A 163 6.52 4.11 1.10
N ALA A 164 7.71 4.59 0.76
CA ALA A 164 7.88 5.84 0.01
C ALA A 164 7.16 5.78 -1.34
N ALA A 165 7.37 4.71 -2.12
CA ALA A 165 6.75 4.52 -3.42
C ALA A 165 5.22 4.46 -3.32
N PHE A 166 4.69 3.73 -2.33
CA PHE A 166 3.26 3.67 -2.05
C PHE A 166 2.67 5.06 -1.78
N ARG A 167 3.32 5.86 -0.92
CA ARG A 167 2.89 7.22 -0.59
C ARG A 167 2.92 8.15 -1.80
N ILE A 168 3.94 8.03 -2.65
CA ILE A 168 4.03 8.78 -3.92
C ILE A 168 2.88 8.37 -4.86
N CYS A 169 2.63 7.07 -5.05
CA CYS A 169 1.51 6.59 -5.86
C CYS A 169 0.16 7.12 -5.37
N ARG A 170 -0.07 7.15 -4.04
CA ARG A 170 -1.30 7.72 -3.46
C ARG A 170 -1.40 9.22 -3.69
N ALA A 171 -0.30 9.95 -3.55
CA ALA A 171 -0.25 11.37 -3.79
C ALA A 171 -0.53 11.73 -5.26
N GLN A 172 -0.19 10.86 -6.21
CA GLN A 172 -0.53 11.00 -7.63
C GLN A 172 -2.02 10.80 -7.93
N ARG A 173 -2.82 10.27 -6.99
CA ARG A 173 -4.28 10.05 -7.14
C ARG A 173 -4.63 9.23 -8.40
N ARG A 174 -3.87 8.17 -8.67
CA ARG A 174 -4.14 7.26 -9.79
C ARG A 174 -5.52 6.62 -9.65
N GLU A 175 -6.22 6.46 -10.77
CA GLU A 175 -7.52 5.79 -10.81
C GLU A 175 -7.41 4.29 -10.54
N GLN A 176 -6.31 3.68 -11.01
CA GLN A 176 -6.04 2.26 -10.85
C GLN A 176 -5.03 2.02 -9.72
N PRO A 177 -5.19 0.93 -8.94
CA PRO A 177 -4.21 0.53 -7.95
C PRO A 177 -2.83 0.29 -8.58
N PRO A 178 -1.73 0.74 -7.95
CA PRO A 178 -0.40 0.63 -8.52
C PRO A 178 0.07 -0.82 -8.62
N ARG A 179 0.80 -1.11 -9.70
CA ARG A 179 1.47 -2.39 -9.99
C ARG A 179 2.99 -2.22 -9.87
N PHE A 180 3.62 -3.24 -9.30
CA PHE A 180 5.05 -3.25 -9.01
C PHE A 180 5.79 -4.26 -9.88
N LEU A 181 6.99 -3.89 -10.34
CA LEU A 181 7.94 -4.77 -11.02
C LEU A 181 9.29 -4.75 -10.32
N ASP A 182 9.82 -5.92 -10.00
CA ASP A 182 11.20 -6.15 -9.56
C ASP A 182 12.01 -6.73 -10.74
N VAL A 183 12.96 -5.96 -11.29
CA VAL A 183 13.80 -6.37 -12.41
C VAL A 183 15.07 -7.03 -11.89
N GLY A 184 15.32 -8.26 -12.33
CA GLY A 184 16.34 -9.14 -11.75
C GLY A 184 15.89 -9.67 -10.39
N CYS A 185 14.67 -10.20 -10.31
CA CYS A 185 14.05 -10.51 -9.03
C CYS A 185 14.66 -11.71 -8.30
N GLY A 186 15.53 -12.49 -8.96
CA GLY A 186 16.17 -13.67 -8.38
C GLY A 186 15.14 -14.66 -7.82
N GLY A 187 15.28 -15.00 -6.53
CA GLY A 187 14.37 -15.90 -5.81
C GLY A 187 12.96 -15.34 -5.51
N GLY A 188 12.64 -14.10 -5.91
CA GLY A 188 11.30 -13.53 -5.81
C GLY A 188 10.89 -13.02 -4.42
N THR A 189 11.81 -12.93 -3.45
CA THR A 189 11.47 -12.48 -2.09
C THR A 189 10.99 -11.04 -2.02
N LYS A 190 11.57 -10.15 -2.83
CA LYS A 190 11.15 -8.73 -2.91
C LYS A 190 9.82 -8.57 -3.62
N VAL A 191 9.54 -9.41 -4.62
CA VAL A 191 8.21 -9.51 -5.25
C VAL A 191 7.14 -9.81 -4.20
N PHE A 192 7.39 -10.81 -3.34
CA PHE A 192 6.49 -11.13 -2.24
C PHE A 192 6.39 -10.01 -1.20
N ALA A 193 7.52 -9.44 -0.78
CA ALA A 193 7.57 -8.38 0.23
C ALA A 193 6.87 -7.07 -0.21
N ALA A 194 6.70 -6.86 -1.52
CA ALA A 194 5.98 -5.71 -2.07
C ALA A 194 4.45 -5.85 -2.04
N LEU A 195 3.89 -7.06 -1.86
CA LEU A 195 2.44 -7.34 -1.89
C LEU A 195 1.56 -6.58 -0.87
N PRO A 196 2.06 -6.18 0.32
CA PRO A 196 1.29 -5.31 1.20
C PRO A 196 1.00 -3.94 0.56
N PHE A 197 1.94 -3.43 -0.24
CA PHE A 197 1.88 -2.07 -0.79
C PHE A 197 1.14 -2.01 -2.14
N PHE A 198 1.26 -3.05 -2.95
CA PHE A 198 0.80 -3.05 -4.34
C PHE A 198 -0.29 -4.09 -4.58
N LYS A 199 -1.18 -3.81 -5.55
CA LYS A 199 -2.25 -4.74 -5.91
C LYS A 199 -1.67 -6.00 -6.55
N GLU A 200 -0.69 -5.82 -7.42
CA GLU A 200 0.05 -6.87 -8.11
C GLU A 200 1.54 -6.55 -8.01
N SER A 201 2.34 -7.59 -7.78
CA SER A 201 3.80 -7.51 -7.72
C SER A 201 4.40 -8.55 -8.63
N HIS A 202 5.13 -8.14 -9.67
CA HIS A 202 5.77 -9.06 -10.58
C HIS A 202 7.29 -9.00 -10.45
N GLY A 203 7.95 -10.11 -10.78
CA GLY A 203 9.39 -10.19 -10.93
C GLY A 203 9.76 -10.53 -12.37
N LEU A 204 10.82 -9.93 -12.89
CA LEU A 204 11.43 -10.29 -14.17
C LEU A 204 12.81 -10.92 -13.90
N GLU A 205 13.01 -12.16 -14.33
CA GLU A 205 14.25 -12.91 -14.10
C GLU A 205 14.73 -13.55 -15.41
N ASN A 206 16.00 -13.38 -15.75
CA ASN A 206 16.54 -13.88 -17.02
C ASN A 206 17.01 -15.33 -16.93
N ASN A 207 17.30 -15.83 -15.72
CA ASN A 207 17.74 -17.19 -15.51
C ASN A 207 16.52 -18.11 -15.35
N PRO A 208 16.27 -19.05 -16.28
CA PRO A 208 15.07 -19.90 -16.26
C PRO A 208 14.95 -20.74 -14.98
N SER A 209 16.09 -21.19 -14.43
CA SER A 209 16.10 -21.99 -13.20
C SER A 209 15.74 -21.16 -11.98
N GLN A 210 16.22 -19.91 -11.89
CA GLN A 210 15.83 -19.00 -10.81
C GLN A 210 14.36 -18.58 -10.95
N ALA A 211 13.91 -18.26 -12.16
CA ALA A 211 12.52 -17.91 -12.42
C ALA A 211 11.56 -19.03 -11.99
N ALA A 212 11.89 -20.29 -12.31
CA ALA A 212 11.11 -21.44 -11.88
C ALA A 212 11.09 -21.64 -10.36
N VAL A 213 12.24 -21.48 -9.68
CA VAL A 213 12.32 -21.57 -8.22
C VAL A 213 11.49 -20.47 -7.56
N ALA A 214 11.62 -19.23 -8.02
CA ALA A 214 10.88 -18.10 -7.49
C ALA A 214 9.37 -18.26 -7.69
N ALA A 215 8.92 -18.73 -8.85
CA ALA A 215 7.52 -19.05 -9.10
C ALA A 215 6.99 -20.12 -8.13
N ALA A 216 7.75 -21.20 -7.90
CA ALA A 216 7.36 -22.26 -6.97
C ALA A 216 7.31 -21.78 -5.50
N VAL A 217 8.20 -20.85 -5.11
CA VAL A 217 8.16 -20.23 -3.78
C VAL A 217 6.89 -19.39 -3.61
N LEU A 218 6.55 -18.56 -4.60
CA LEU A 218 5.35 -17.72 -4.55
C LEU A 218 4.05 -18.56 -4.52
N GLU A 219 4.02 -19.67 -5.26
CA GLU A 219 2.89 -20.61 -5.20
C GLU A 219 2.74 -21.23 -3.81
N ARG A 220 3.84 -21.67 -3.18
CA ARG A 220 3.83 -22.23 -1.82
C ARG A 220 3.40 -21.23 -0.75
N LEU A 221 3.65 -19.95 -0.98
CA LEU A 221 3.23 -18.85 -0.10
C LEU A 221 1.76 -18.44 -0.33
N ASP A 222 1.04 -19.12 -1.22
CA ASP A 222 -0.33 -18.79 -1.64
C ASP A 222 -0.46 -17.30 -2.00
N ALA A 223 0.44 -16.83 -2.86
CA ALA A 223 0.55 -15.44 -3.26
C ALA A 223 0.02 -15.21 -4.69
N PRO A 224 -1.30 -15.33 -4.96
CA PRO A 224 -1.86 -15.26 -6.32
C PRO A 224 -1.73 -13.89 -6.99
N ARG A 225 -1.38 -12.85 -6.21
CA ARG A 225 -1.11 -11.49 -6.69
C ARG A 225 0.37 -11.25 -7.03
N ALA A 226 1.20 -12.28 -6.86
CA ALA A 226 2.61 -12.24 -7.23
C ALA A 226 2.89 -13.22 -8.39
N LYS A 227 3.76 -12.80 -9.31
CA LYS A 227 4.15 -13.61 -10.47
C LYS A 227 5.61 -13.38 -10.82
N VAL A 228 6.28 -14.40 -11.31
CA VAL A 228 7.61 -14.27 -11.93
C VAL A 228 7.47 -14.49 -13.43
N ILE A 229 8.18 -13.65 -14.20
CA ILE A 229 8.26 -13.66 -15.65
C ILE A 229 9.70 -14.02 -16.00
N GLU A 230 9.88 -15.09 -16.75
CA GLU A 230 11.18 -15.40 -17.36
C GLU A 230 11.41 -14.46 -18.55
N GLY A 231 12.49 -13.69 -18.55
CA GLY A 231 12.83 -12.81 -19.66
C GLY A 231 14.05 -11.93 -19.45
N ASP A 232 14.63 -11.46 -20.55
CA ASP A 232 15.72 -10.47 -20.55
C ASP A 232 15.16 -9.06 -20.35
N ALA A 233 15.63 -8.36 -19.33
CA ALA A 233 15.27 -6.98 -19.03
C ALA A 233 15.55 -6.01 -20.20
N ARG A 234 16.59 -6.26 -21.01
CA ARG A 234 16.90 -5.45 -22.19
C ARG A 234 15.85 -5.61 -23.31
N ALA A 235 15.20 -6.77 -23.36
CA ALA A 235 14.21 -7.11 -24.39
C ALA A 235 12.75 -6.96 -23.92
N PHE A 236 12.52 -6.83 -22.61
CA PHE A 236 11.18 -6.71 -22.04
C PHE A 236 10.44 -5.48 -22.61
N ALA A 237 9.18 -5.68 -22.98
CA ALA A 237 8.38 -4.72 -23.75
C ALA A 237 7.17 -4.17 -22.98
N GLU A 238 6.92 -4.67 -21.77
CA GLU A 238 5.74 -4.34 -20.97
C GLU A 238 6.10 -3.43 -19.79
N TYR A 239 7.19 -2.66 -19.85
CA TYR A 239 7.55 -1.74 -18.75
C TYR A 239 6.49 -0.65 -18.53
N SER A 240 5.73 -0.29 -19.57
CA SER A 240 4.61 0.65 -19.49
C SER A 240 3.51 0.18 -18.55
N ASP A 241 3.40 -1.13 -18.30
CA ASP A 241 2.29 -1.72 -17.56
C ASP A 241 2.43 -1.60 -16.04
N TYR A 242 3.56 -1.05 -15.59
CA TYR A 242 3.92 -0.93 -14.18
C TYR A 242 3.98 0.53 -13.75
N ASP A 243 3.66 0.76 -12.48
CA ASP A 243 3.62 2.08 -11.86
C ASP A 243 4.85 2.32 -11.00
N VAL A 244 5.44 1.25 -10.49
CA VAL A 244 6.69 1.23 -9.72
C VAL A 244 7.60 0.15 -10.30
N ILE A 245 8.81 0.54 -10.69
CA ILE A 245 9.83 -0.36 -11.24
C ILE A 245 11.06 -0.26 -10.34
N TYR A 246 11.39 -1.36 -9.68
CA TYR A 246 12.57 -1.52 -8.84
C TYR A 246 13.61 -2.34 -9.58
N PHE A 247 14.87 -1.93 -9.49
CA PHE A 247 16.00 -2.66 -10.06
C PHE A 247 17.24 -2.35 -9.25
N PHE A 248 17.91 -3.39 -8.75
CA PHE A 248 19.13 -3.25 -7.97
C PHE A 248 20.27 -4.03 -8.61
N ARG A 249 20.91 -3.39 -9.59
CA ARG A 249 22.02 -3.97 -10.38
C ARG A 249 21.68 -5.35 -10.98
N PRO A 250 20.58 -5.48 -11.75
CA PRO A 250 20.19 -6.76 -12.35
C PRO A 250 21.20 -7.28 -13.40
N ILE A 251 22.02 -6.38 -13.97
CA ILE A 251 23.02 -6.69 -15.00
C ILE A 251 24.40 -6.22 -14.52
N LYS A 252 25.39 -7.11 -14.63
CA LYS A 252 26.78 -6.85 -14.22
C LYS A 252 27.56 -6.03 -15.24
N ASP A 253 27.29 -6.30 -16.51
CA ASP A 253 27.87 -5.56 -17.62
C ASP A 253 27.36 -4.10 -17.61
N PRO A 254 28.24 -3.08 -17.53
CA PRO A 254 27.82 -1.69 -17.48
C PRO A 254 27.04 -1.23 -18.72
N ASP A 255 27.42 -1.71 -19.92
CA ASP A 255 26.76 -1.35 -21.16
C ASP A 255 25.36 -1.98 -21.21
N GLY A 256 25.25 -3.27 -20.88
CA GLY A 256 23.95 -3.95 -20.76
C GLY A 256 23.05 -3.37 -19.66
N LEU A 257 23.61 -2.91 -18.54
CA LEU A 257 22.85 -2.20 -17.51
C LEU A 257 22.29 -0.88 -18.05
N ARG A 258 23.11 -0.11 -18.78
CA ARG A 258 22.67 1.13 -19.41
C ARG A 258 21.59 0.90 -20.47
N ASP A 259 21.74 -0.13 -21.29
CA ASP A 259 20.73 -0.52 -22.29
C ASP A 259 19.38 -0.83 -21.63
N MET A 260 19.40 -1.53 -20.50
CA MET A 260 18.19 -1.79 -19.72
C MET A 260 17.61 -0.50 -19.14
N GLU A 261 18.42 0.36 -18.55
CA GLU A 261 17.97 1.65 -18.00
C GLU A 261 17.31 2.51 -19.09
N ASP A 262 17.94 2.65 -20.26
CA ASP A 262 17.40 3.38 -21.39
C ASP A 262 16.10 2.74 -21.93
N ARG A 263 16.02 1.40 -21.93
CA ARG A 263 14.80 0.66 -22.30
C ARG A 263 13.64 0.95 -21.34
N ILE A 264 13.89 0.92 -20.03
CA ILE A 264 12.90 1.25 -19.00
C ILE A 264 12.45 2.70 -19.19
N MET A 265 13.39 3.63 -19.32
CA MET A 265 13.10 5.06 -19.50
C MET A 265 12.30 5.35 -20.77
N ALA A 266 12.54 4.62 -21.85
CA ALA A 266 11.81 4.78 -23.12
C ALA A 266 10.36 4.27 -23.07
N GLN A 267 10.05 3.30 -22.19
CA GLN A 267 8.73 2.67 -22.12
C GLN A 267 7.90 3.11 -20.91
N ALA A 268 8.55 3.52 -19.82
CA ALA A 268 7.87 3.93 -18.60
C ALA A 268 6.97 5.14 -18.88
N ARG A 269 5.74 5.09 -18.37
CA ARG A 269 4.77 6.17 -18.55
C ARG A 269 5.17 7.37 -17.66
N PRO A 270 4.80 8.60 -18.04
CA PRO A 270 4.90 9.74 -17.13
C PRO A 270 4.22 9.45 -15.79
N GLY A 271 4.92 9.76 -14.70
CA GLY A 271 4.54 9.47 -13.34
C GLY A 271 5.03 8.14 -12.80
N THR A 272 5.51 7.19 -13.62
CA THR A 272 6.12 5.93 -13.13
C THR A 272 7.27 6.22 -12.18
N ILE A 273 7.33 5.47 -11.08
CA ILE A 273 8.36 5.57 -10.05
C ILE A 273 9.46 4.56 -10.38
N LEU A 274 10.69 5.04 -10.50
CA LEU A 274 11.87 4.19 -10.66
C LEU A 274 12.65 4.16 -9.35
N ILE A 275 13.03 2.96 -8.91
CA ILE A 275 13.79 2.75 -7.68
C ILE A 275 15.08 2.03 -8.04
N ALA A 276 16.19 2.78 -8.00
CA ALA A 276 17.51 2.34 -8.42
C ALA A 276 18.51 2.56 -7.27
N PRO A 277 18.54 1.70 -6.23
CA PRO A 277 19.30 1.92 -5.01
C PRO A 277 20.79 1.59 -5.18
N TYR A 278 21.42 2.12 -6.21
CA TYR A 278 22.84 1.99 -6.50
C TYR A 278 23.40 3.29 -7.11
N ASN A 279 24.72 3.43 -7.05
CA ASN A 279 25.41 4.59 -7.63
C ASN A 279 25.52 4.44 -9.14
N GLY A 280 25.34 5.54 -9.87
CA GLY A 280 25.56 5.58 -11.32
C GLY A 280 24.37 5.21 -12.19
N PHE A 281 23.14 5.24 -11.66
CA PHE A 281 21.93 5.21 -12.47
C PHE A 281 21.97 6.37 -13.49
N SER A 282 21.79 6.05 -14.77
CA SER A 282 22.05 6.96 -15.91
C SER A 282 21.16 8.20 -16.00
N ALA A 283 20.12 8.30 -15.16
CA ALA A 283 19.42 9.56 -14.94
C ALA A 283 20.33 10.52 -14.16
N GLU A 284 21.27 11.15 -14.87
CA GLU A 284 22.07 12.25 -14.35
C GLU A 284 21.17 13.40 -13.90
N ARG A 285 21.72 14.33 -13.10
CA ARG A 285 20.97 15.46 -12.51
C ARG A 285 20.21 16.33 -13.54
N ASP A 286 20.56 16.25 -14.82
CA ASP A 286 19.98 17.02 -15.92
C ASP A 286 19.19 16.17 -16.93
N ASP A 287 18.93 14.89 -16.64
CA ASP A 287 18.09 14.06 -17.51
C ASP A 287 16.61 14.48 -17.42
N MET A 288 16.15 15.23 -18.42
CA MET A 288 14.78 15.74 -18.49
C MET A 288 13.72 14.63 -18.58
N ARG A 289 14.10 13.36 -18.78
CA ARG A 289 13.18 12.22 -18.82
C ARG A 289 12.66 11.83 -17.44
N CYS A 290 13.35 12.13 -16.35
CA CYS A 290 12.84 11.91 -14.98
C CYS A 290 13.49 12.85 -13.95
N SER A 291 12.80 13.07 -12.83
CA SER A 291 13.34 13.87 -11.73
C SER A 291 13.42 13.04 -10.45
N MET A 292 14.52 13.19 -9.71
CA MET A 292 14.71 12.53 -8.41
C MET A 292 13.77 13.12 -7.36
N ILE A 293 13.01 12.28 -6.67
CA ILE A 293 12.07 12.69 -5.61
C ILE A 293 12.64 12.52 -4.20
N VAL A 294 13.43 11.46 -4.01
CA VAL A 294 14.27 11.19 -2.84
C VAL A 294 15.52 10.45 -3.33
N PRO A 295 16.61 10.35 -2.54
CA PRO A 295 17.79 9.62 -2.96
C PRO A 295 17.42 8.23 -3.51
N THR A 296 17.93 7.89 -4.70
CA THR A 296 17.70 6.62 -5.41
C THR A 296 16.29 6.37 -5.96
N MET A 297 15.36 7.32 -5.83
CA MET A 297 14.02 7.23 -6.40
C MET A 297 13.72 8.39 -7.34
N TYR A 298 13.14 8.07 -8.49
CA TYR A 298 12.90 9.00 -9.59
C TYR A 298 11.46 8.89 -10.08
N VAL A 299 10.94 9.98 -10.65
CA VAL A 299 9.61 10.02 -11.26
C VAL A 299 9.74 10.42 -12.73
N VAL A 300 9.30 9.54 -13.62
CA VAL A 300 9.38 9.70 -15.07
C VAL A 300 8.48 10.84 -15.55
N GLY A 301 8.93 11.63 -16.52
CA GLY A 301 8.14 12.65 -17.21
C GLY A 301 7.70 13.83 -16.34
N MET A 302 8.32 14.03 -15.17
CA MET A 302 8.06 15.18 -14.30
C MET A 302 9.32 16.03 -14.17
N GLY A 303 9.14 17.36 -14.24
CA GLY A 303 10.19 18.31 -13.95
C GLY A 303 10.43 18.54 -12.45
N PRO A 304 11.54 19.17 -12.05
CA PRO A 304 11.92 19.32 -10.63
C PRO A 304 10.85 19.98 -9.76
N THR A 305 10.18 21.03 -10.24
CA THR A 305 9.10 21.71 -9.50
C THR A 305 7.87 20.83 -9.30
N GLN A 306 7.51 20.04 -10.31
CA GLN A 306 6.38 19.10 -10.23
C GLN A 306 6.68 17.98 -9.22
N VAL A 307 7.91 17.45 -9.26
CA VAL A 307 8.35 16.42 -8.30
C VAL A 307 8.41 16.96 -6.87
N GLU A 308 8.85 18.18 -6.65
CA GLU A 308 8.84 18.80 -5.32
C GLU A 308 7.42 18.96 -4.78
N THR A 309 6.47 19.40 -5.62
CA THR A 309 5.05 19.48 -5.24
C THR A 309 4.48 18.09 -4.92
N LEU A 310 4.84 17.09 -5.73
CA LEU A 310 4.45 15.70 -5.49
C LEU A 310 5.03 15.17 -4.18
N ARG A 311 6.30 15.46 -3.89
CA ARG A 311 6.97 15.09 -2.63
C ARG A 311 6.23 15.68 -1.44
N GLN A 312 5.96 16.98 -1.45
CA GLN A 312 5.24 17.66 -0.37
C GLN A 312 3.85 17.03 -0.12
N ARG A 313 3.14 16.65 -1.19
CA ARG A 313 1.86 15.93 -1.07
C ARG A 313 2.02 14.53 -0.50
N ALA A 314 3.01 13.78 -0.98
CA ALA A 314 3.30 12.42 -0.53
C ALA A 314 3.74 12.39 0.95
N GLU A 315 4.43 13.43 1.41
CA GLU A 315 4.84 13.57 2.81
C GLU A 315 3.66 13.79 3.78
N LEU A 316 2.48 14.16 3.28
CA LEU A 316 1.22 14.26 4.03
C LEU A 316 0.35 13.01 3.94
N ILE A 317 0.74 12.01 3.14
CA ILE A 317 0.10 10.69 3.12
C ILE A 317 0.63 9.91 4.32
N GLY A 318 -0.28 9.25 5.04
CA GLY A 318 0.05 8.39 6.18
C GLY A 318 0.93 7.21 5.78
N THR A 319 1.54 6.60 6.78
CA THR A 319 2.53 5.51 6.60
C THR A 319 1.91 4.13 6.78
N GLU A 320 0.62 4.04 7.08
CA GLU A 320 -0.07 2.80 7.40
C GLU A 320 -0.50 2.11 6.10
N VAL A 321 -0.15 0.83 5.97
CA VAL A 321 -0.57 -0.02 4.86
C VAL A 321 -1.84 -0.76 5.30
N PRO A 322 -2.94 -0.70 4.53
CA PRO A 322 -4.17 -1.38 4.90
C PRO A 322 -3.96 -2.89 5.00
N ALA A 323 -4.20 -3.47 6.18
CA ALA A 323 -4.35 -4.91 6.31
C ALA A 323 -5.71 -5.31 5.71
N HIS A 324 -5.74 -6.37 4.89
CA HIS A 324 -7.00 -6.92 4.42
C HIS A 324 -7.57 -7.87 5.47
N ASP A 325 -8.64 -7.45 6.13
CA ASP A 325 -9.37 -8.25 7.11
C ASP A 325 -10.83 -8.34 6.66
N ALA A 326 -11.21 -9.50 6.14
CA ALA A 326 -12.54 -9.76 5.62
C ALA A 326 -13.63 -9.65 6.70
N GLU A 327 -13.32 -10.00 7.96
CA GLU A 327 -14.28 -9.86 9.07
C GLU A 327 -14.48 -8.38 9.39
N LEU A 328 -13.40 -7.61 9.45
CA LEU A 328 -13.47 -6.17 9.67
C LEU A 328 -14.29 -5.50 8.56
N ASP A 329 -13.98 -5.79 7.29
CA ASP A 329 -14.67 -5.24 6.12
C ASP A 329 -16.17 -5.52 6.12
N ALA A 330 -16.58 -6.74 6.49
CA ALA A 330 -17.98 -7.12 6.64
C ALA A 330 -18.67 -6.32 7.77
N SER A 331 -17.93 -5.96 8.82
CA SER A 331 -18.47 -5.26 10.00
C SER A 331 -18.63 -3.75 9.80
N LEU A 332 -17.91 -3.12 8.86
CA LEU A 332 -17.84 -1.65 8.72
C LEU A 332 -19.20 -0.96 8.56
N GLY A 333 -20.13 -1.56 7.80
CA GLY A 333 -21.43 -0.96 7.50
C GLY A 333 -21.32 0.48 6.99
N TYR A 334 -21.95 1.43 7.68
CA TYR A 334 -21.92 2.84 7.33
C TYR A 334 -20.51 3.47 7.41
N TRP A 335 -19.53 2.85 8.09
CA TRP A 335 -18.15 3.36 8.10
C TRP A 335 -17.35 3.08 6.84
N ARG A 336 -17.83 2.17 5.97
CA ARG A 336 -17.08 1.72 4.79
C ARG A 336 -16.55 2.85 3.90
N PRO A 337 -17.31 3.91 3.57
CA PRO A 337 -16.79 5.01 2.75
C PRO A 337 -15.63 5.76 3.41
N VAL A 338 -15.68 5.95 4.73
CA VAL A 338 -14.63 6.64 5.50
C VAL A 338 -13.36 5.82 5.54
N VAL A 339 -13.46 4.52 5.83
CA VAL A 339 -12.30 3.60 5.84
C VAL A 339 -11.68 3.48 4.46
N ALA A 340 -12.50 3.35 3.41
CA ALA A 340 -12.01 3.28 2.03
C ALA A 340 -11.30 4.57 1.58
N ALA A 341 -11.81 5.75 1.98
CA ALA A 341 -11.12 7.01 1.69
C ALA A 341 -9.83 7.17 2.50
N SER A 342 -9.85 6.72 3.76
CA SER A 342 -8.69 6.80 4.66
C SER A 342 -7.54 5.90 4.20
N SER A 343 -7.84 4.70 3.69
CA SER A 343 -6.85 3.79 3.13
C SER A 343 -6.17 4.34 1.87
N GLN A 344 -6.89 5.14 1.07
CA GLN A 344 -6.30 5.88 -0.05
C GLN A 344 -5.38 7.03 0.38
N ASN A 345 -5.43 7.42 1.65
CA ASN A 345 -4.54 8.43 2.24
C ASN A 345 -3.46 7.83 3.14
N GLY A 346 -3.28 6.51 3.15
CA GLY A 346 -2.24 5.84 3.96
C GLY A 346 -2.58 5.72 5.45
N TYR A 347 -3.87 5.60 5.78
CA TYR A 347 -4.35 5.36 7.14
C TYR A 347 -5.17 4.06 7.17
N ALA A 348 -4.97 3.27 8.20
CA ALA A 348 -5.64 1.99 8.45
C ALA A 348 -6.41 2.05 9.76
N LEU A 349 -7.45 1.22 9.87
CA LEU A 349 -8.35 1.19 11.03
C LEU A 349 -7.78 0.35 12.16
#